data_AF-A0A255UJS6-F1
#
_entry.id   AF-A0A255UJS6-F1
#
_cell.length_a   1.000
_cell.length_b   1.000
_cell.length_c   1.000
_cell.angle_alpha   90.00
_cell.angle_beta   90.00
_cell.angle_gamma   90.00
#
_symmetry.space_group_name_H-M   'P 1'
#
loop_
_entity.id
_entity.type
_entity.pdbx_description
1 polymer ?
#
loop_
_entity_poly.entity_id
_entity_poly.type
_entity_poly.pdbx_seq_one_letter_code
_entity_poly.pdbx_strand_id
1 'polypeptide(L)'
;MRTKVKRERDRVLNEATGQYEWVWVESTRYIHDEEDRVLAALDFLKGENTPEELVEKHHISNIQVLFSWVGRYLSENRLVSLQENNDDTMANKSKDEQIRELKAELKKARKEAELEKLRAHAYDTMINLAEERFNIPIRKKSGTKQ
;
A
#
# COMPACT_ATOMS: atom_id res chain seq x y z
N MET A 1 -5.01 -27.48 -8.60
CA MET A 1 -4.58 -28.69 -7.87
C MET A 1 -4.84 -29.99 -8.64
N ARG A 2 -3.79 -30.78 -8.88
CA ARG A 2 -3.87 -32.13 -9.48
C ARG A 2 -3.19 -33.15 -8.56
N THR A 3 -3.76 -34.33 -8.41
CA THR A 3 -3.16 -35.42 -7.59
C THR A 3 -2.44 -36.44 -8.47
N LYS A 4 -1.20 -36.79 -8.10
CA LYS A 4 -0.50 -37.96 -8.65
C LYS A 4 -0.36 -39.01 -7.57
N VAL A 5 -0.86 -40.21 -7.84
CA VAL A 5 -0.63 -41.38 -6.98
C VAL A 5 0.68 -42.03 -7.41
N LYS A 6 1.64 -42.12 -6.50
CA LYS A 6 2.90 -42.85 -6.70
C LYS A 6 2.90 -44.06 -5.77
N ARG A 7 3.16 -45.25 -6.31
CA ARG A 7 3.46 -46.44 -5.51
C ARG A 7 4.93 -46.43 -5.11
N GLU A 8 5.20 -46.42 -3.81
CA GLU A 8 6.54 -46.43 -3.26
C GLU A 8 6.67 -47.60 -2.28
N ARG A 9 7.85 -48.23 -2.20
CA ARG A 9 8.07 -49.30 -1.23
C ARG A 9 8.47 -48.66 0.08
N ASP A 10 7.67 -48.87 1.10
CA ASP A 10 7.97 -48.44 2.45
C ASP A 10 8.27 -49.64 3.35
N ARG A 11 9.08 -49.43 4.38
CA ARG A 11 9.55 -50.48 5.27
C ARG A 11 8.69 -50.49 6.52
N VAL A 12 7.71 -51.39 6.57
CA VAL A 12 6.78 -51.52 7.68
C VAL A 12 7.23 -52.64 8.62
N LEU A 13 7.14 -52.42 9.93
CA LEU A 13 7.43 -53.45 10.92
C LEU A 13 6.22 -54.38 11.03
N ASN A 14 6.40 -55.66 10.69
CA ASN A 14 5.35 -56.66 10.85
C ASN A 14 5.31 -57.13 12.32
N GLU A 15 4.23 -56.79 13.02
CA GLU A 15 4.05 -57.07 14.45
C GLU A 15 4.01 -58.57 14.77
N ALA A 16 3.65 -59.42 13.81
CA ALA A 16 3.55 -60.87 14.01
C ALA A 16 4.90 -61.59 13.88
N THR A 17 5.82 -61.06 13.06
CA THR A 17 7.13 -61.69 12.78
C THR A 17 8.29 -60.92 13.39
N GLY A 18 8.06 -59.69 13.87
CA GLY A 18 9.10 -58.79 14.39
C GLY A 18 10.10 -58.33 13.31
N GLN A 19 9.82 -58.61 12.04
CA GLN A 19 10.68 -58.32 10.91
C GLN A 19 10.14 -57.14 10.11
N TYR A 20 11.06 -56.44 9.45
CA TYR A 20 10.72 -55.37 8.53
C TYR A 20 10.36 -55.94 7.17
N GLU A 21 9.15 -55.65 6.70
CA GLU A 21 8.66 -56.03 5.38
C GLU A 21 8.51 -54.80 4.49
N TRP A 22 8.85 -54.96 3.21
CA TRP A 22 8.67 -53.92 2.21
C TRP A 22 7.25 -54.00 1.65
N VAL A 23 6.41 -53.04 2.02
CA VAL A 23 5.02 -52.94 1.53
C VAL A 23 4.92 -51.81 0.51
N TRP A 24 4.14 -52.02 -0.55
CA TRP A 24 3.80 -50.95 -1.47
C TRP A 24 2.81 -50.00 -0.81
N VAL A 25 3.25 -48.78 -0.52
CA VAL A 25 2.40 -47.70 0.00
C VAL A 25 2.07 -46.76 -1.14
N GLU A 26 0.78 -46.46 -1.29
CA GLU A 26 0.31 -45.45 -2.24
C GLU A 26 0.48 -44.07 -1.60
N SER A 27 1.46 -43.30 -2.09
CA SER A 27 1.71 -41.92 -1.69
C SER A 27 1.01 -40.99 -2.67
N THR A 28 0.05 -40.21 -2.17
CA THR A 28 -0.61 -39.14 -2.94
C THR A 28 0.27 -37.90 -2.90
N ARG A 29 0.81 -37.47 -4.05
CA ARG A 29 1.49 -36.18 -4.18
C ARG A 29 0.55 -35.16 -4.79
N TYR A 30 0.39 -34.03 -4.11
CA TYR A 30 -0.33 -32.87 -4.61
C TYR A 30 0.60 -32.05 -5.50
N ILE A 31 0.17 -31.79 -6.72
CA ILE A 31 0.80 -30.82 -7.61
C ILE A 31 0.03 -29.52 -7.44
N HIS A 32 0.74 -28.54 -6.91
CA HIS A 32 0.25 -27.18 -6.71
C HIS A 32 0.57 -26.36 -7.96
N ASP A 33 -0.49 -25.88 -8.62
CA ASP A 33 -0.39 -24.95 -9.74
C ASP A 33 0.08 -23.58 -9.22
N GLU A 34 0.57 -22.70 -10.10
CA GLU A 34 1.11 -21.40 -9.67
C GLU A 34 0.06 -20.53 -8.95
N GLU A 35 -1.18 -20.57 -9.41
CA GLU A 35 -2.33 -19.90 -8.79
C GLU A 35 -2.60 -20.42 -7.36
N ASP A 36 -2.51 -21.74 -7.14
CA ASP A 36 -2.71 -22.35 -5.81
C ASP A 36 -1.62 -21.87 -4.83
N ARG A 37 -0.38 -21.73 -5.30
CA ARG A 37 0.75 -21.24 -4.48
C ARG A 37 0.58 -19.78 -4.11
N VAL A 38 0.10 -18.96 -5.04
CA VAL A 38 -0.16 -17.53 -4.82
C VAL A 38 -1.33 -17.35 -3.85
N LEU A 39 -2.40 -18.14 -3.98
CA LEU A 39 -3.54 -18.11 -3.05
C LEU A 39 -3.12 -18.48 -1.62
N ALA A 40 -2.31 -19.53 -1.47
CA ALA A 40 -1.75 -19.89 -0.17
C ALA A 40 -0.87 -18.78 0.41
N ALA A 41 -0.02 -18.14 -0.40
CA ALA A 41 0.80 -17.02 0.05
C ALA A 41 -0.05 -15.78 0.47
N LEU A 42 -1.12 -15.49 -0.26
CA LEU A 42 -2.03 -14.39 0.05
C LEU A 42 -2.80 -14.64 1.34
N ASP A 43 -3.33 -15.84 1.55
CA ASP A 43 -4.04 -16.20 2.77
C ASP A 43 -3.13 -16.15 4.00
N PHE A 44 -1.85 -16.51 3.85
CA PHE A 44 -0.84 -16.32 4.90
C PHE A 44 -0.64 -14.82 5.23
N LEU A 45 -0.53 -13.96 4.22
CA LEU A 45 -0.31 -12.52 4.40
C LEU A 45 -1.53 -11.80 4.98
N LYS A 46 -2.75 -12.30 4.74
CA LYS A 46 -3.96 -11.80 5.39
C LYS A 46 -3.97 -12.06 6.90
N GLY A 47 -3.18 -13.02 7.39
CA GLY A 47 -3.03 -13.32 8.82
C GLY A 47 -4.26 -13.96 9.45
N GLU A 48 -5.18 -14.51 8.64
CA GLU A 48 -6.45 -15.07 9.10
C GLU A 48 -6.32 -16.51 9.63
N ASN A 49 -5.26 -17.23 9.27
CA ASN A 49 -5.05 -18.62 9.66
C ASN A 49 -3.64 -18.83 10.19
N THR A 50 -3.48 -19.79 11.09
CA THR A 50 -2.15 -20.22 11.50
C THR A 50 -1.42 -20.91 10.35
N PRO A 51 -0.08 -20.90 10.33
CA PRO A 51 0.67 -21.53 9.25
C PRO A 51 0.39 -23.03 9.12
N GLU A 52 0.10 -23.71 10.23
CA GLU A 52 -0.22 -25.14 10.30
C GLU A 52 -1.58 -25.47 9.68
N GLU A 53 -2.62 -24.69 10.03
CA GLU A 53 -3.94 -24.80 9.41
C GLU A 53 -3.89 -24.55 7.90
N LEU A 54 -3.01 -23.65 7.46
CA LEU A 54 -2.84 -23.34 6.06
C LEU A 54 -2.13 -24.47 5.30
N VAL A 55 -1.18 -25.15 5.93
CA VAL A 55 -0.53 -26.34 5.37
C VAL A 55 -1.54 -27.47 5.19
N GLU A 56 -2.43 -27.68 6.16
CA GLU A 56 -3.49 -28.69 6.06
C GLU A 56 -4.52 -28.33 4.98
N LYS A 57 -5.02 -27.08 4.99
CA LYS A 57 -6.05 -26.58 4.07
C LYS A 57 -5.59 -26.57 2.61
N HIS A 58 -4.33 -26.21 2.36
CA HIS A 58 -3.76 -26.18 1.01
C HIS A 58 -3.02 -27.47 0.65
N HIS A 59 -3.14 -28.54 1.44
CA HIS A 59 -2.45 -29.83 1.23
C HIS A 59 -0.95 -29.66 0.92
N ILE A 60 -0.31 -28.74 1.63
CA ILE A 60 1.12 -28.49 1.52
C ILE A 60 1.82 -29.56 2.35
N SER A 61 2.89 -30.13 1.83
CA SER A 61 3.58 -31.22 2.54
C SER A 61 4.44 -30.74 3.72
N ASN A 62 4.82 -29.46 3.74
CA ASN A 62 5.71 -28.89 4.76
C ASN A 62 5.50 -27.37 4.88
N ILE A 63 5.50 -26.85 6.10
CA ILE A 63 5.42 -25.42 6.43
C ILE A 63 6.54 -24.58 5.77
N GLN A 64 7.73 -25.17 5.56
CA GLN A 64 8.83 -24.50 4.87
C GLN A 64 8.51 -24.24 3.39
N VAL A 65 7.70 -25.10 2.77
CA VAL A 65 7.27 -24.94 1.38
C VAL A 65 6.31 -23.74 1.27
N LEU A 66 5.42 -23.58 2.25
CA LEU A 66 4.57 -22.40 2.37
C LEU A 66 5.40 -21.13 2.51
N PHE A 67 6.38 -21.09 3.44
CA PHE A 67 7.26 -19.92 3.59
C PHE A 67 8.08 -19.63 2.33
N SER A 68 8.54 -20.66 1.63
CA SER A 68 9.23 -20.51 0.34
C SER A 68 8.32 -19.88 -0.71
N TRP A 69 7.05 -20.28 -0.79
CA TRP A 69 6.08 -19.68 -1.70
C TRP A 69 5.74 -18.24 -1.32
N VAL A 70 5.57 -17.95 -0.02
CA VAL A 70 5.38 -16.58 0.48
C VAL A 70 6.59 -15.71 0.13
N GLY A 71 7.81 -16.21 0.36
CA GLY A 71 9.04 -15.51 0.03
C GLY A 71 9.17 -15.28 -1.48
N ARG A 72 8.83 -16.28 -2.30
CA ARG A 72 8.82 -16.16 -3.75
C ARG A 72 7.78 -15.15 -4.21
N TYR A 73 6.56 -15.23 -3.70
CA TYR A 73 5.49 -14.27 -3.97
C TYR A 73 5.90 -12.84 -3.58
N LEU A 74 6.47 -12.62 -2.41
CA LEU A 74 6.95 -11.30 -2.01
C LEU A 74 8.11 -10.82 -2.89
N SER A 75 9.00 -11.72 -3.33
CA SER A 75 10.10 -11.37 -4.25
C SER A 75 9.61 -11.05 -5.66
N GLU A 76 8.67 -11.83 -6.18
CA GLU A 76 8.02 -11.65 -7.48
C GLU A 76 7.15 -10.39 -7.45
N ASN A 77 6.36 -10.18 -6.41
CA ASN A 77 5.56 -8.97 -6.23
C ASN A 77 6.43 -7.74 -5.99
N ARG A 78 7.58 -7.88 -5.32
CA ARG A 78 8.59 -6.82 -5.24
C ARG A 78 9.19 -6.55 -6.62
N LEU A 79 9.47 -7.56 -7.44
CA LEU A 79 9.98 -7.40 -8.81
C LEU A 79 8.94 -6.82 -9.77
N VAL A 80 7.67 -7.24 -9.67
CA VAL A 80 6.53 -6.70 -10.41
C VAL A 80 6.28 -5.26 -10.00
N SER A 81 6.31 -4.95 -8.69
CA SER A 81 6.27 -3.57 -8.23
C SER A 81 7.47 -2.78 -8.75
N LEU A 82 8.69 -3.34 -8.82
CA LEU A 82 9.85 -2.62 -9.36
C LEU A 82 9.82 -2.47 -10.89
N GLN A 83 9.17 -3.38 -11.62
CA GLN A 83 9.00 -3.27 -13.08
C GLN A 83 7.85 -2.33 -13.47
N GLU A 84 6.72 -2.34 -12.76
CA GLU A 84 5.63 -1.38 -12.98
C GLU A 84 6.01 0.05 -12.52
N ASN A 85 6.99 0.20 -11.63
CA ASN A 85 7.44 1.50 -11.15
C ASN A 85 8.54 2.16 -12.00
N ASN A 86 9.07 1.52 -13.04
CA ASN A 86 10.18 2.11 -13.83
C ASN A 86 9.75 3.07 -14.95
N ASP A 87 8.45 3.23 -15.24
CA ASP A 87 7.96 4.28 -16.15
C ASP A 87 7.11 5.37 -15.45
N ASP A 88 6.66 5.17 -14.20
CA ASP A 88 5.72 6.08 -13.51
C ASP A 88 6.22 6.64 -12.15
N THR A 89 7.50 6.48 -11.82
CA THR A 89 8.07 6.88 -10.51
C THR A 89 8.15 8.40 -10.25
N MET A 90 7.78 9.24 -11.23
CA MET A 90 7.59 10.69 -11.03
C MET A 90 6.11 11.09 -10.90
N ALA A 91 5.15 10.16 -11.04
CA ALA A 91 3.71 10.46 -11.06
C ALA A 91 2.95 10.08 -9.78
N ASN A 92 3.51 9.22 -8.92
CA ASN A 92 2.82 8.64 -7.75
C ASN A 92 3.41 9.05 -6.38
N LYS A 93 3.71 10.34 -6.16
CA LYS A 93 3.28 10.92 -4.87
C LYS A 93 1.76 10.79 -4.90
N SER A 94 1.16 9.94 -4.07
CA SER A 94 -0.28 9.61 -4.09
C SER A 94 -1.09 10.85 -4.48
N LYS A 95 -1.96 10.76 -5.49
CA LYS A 95 -2.75 11.91 -5.97
C LYS A 95 -3.41 12.65 -4.80
N ASP A 96 -3.77 11.92 -3.75
CA ASP A 96 -4.33 12.46 -2.50
C ASP A 96 -3.34 13.28 -1.66
N GLU A 97 -2.06 12.95 -1.68
CA GLU A 97 -1.00 13.72 -1.04
C GLU A 97 -0.72 15.03 -1.81
N GLN A 98 -0.67 14.97 -3.14
CA GLN A 98 -0.56 16.18 -3.98
C GLN A 98 -1.78 17.10 -3.81
N ILE A 99 -2.99 16.54 -3.76
CA ILE A 99 -4.22 17.30 -3.49
C ILE A 99 -4.20 17.92 -2.09
N ARG A 100 -3.68 17.23 -1.08
CA ARG A 100 -3.55 17.77 0.28
C ARG A 100 -2.55 18.93 0.32
N GLU A 101 -1.40 18.79 -0.31
CA GLU A 101 -0.37 19.82 -0.39
C GLU A 101 -0.87 21.06 -1.13
N LEU A 102 -1.47 20.90 -2.32
CA LEU A 102 -2.06 22.00 -3.08
C LEU A 102 -3.18 22.71 -2.32
N LYS A 103 -4.02 21.99 -1.58
CA LYS A 103 -5.04 22.59 -0.70
C LYS A 103 -4.41 23.39 0.44
N ALA A 104 -3.32 22.92 1.02
CA ALA A 104 -2.61 23.62 2.08
C ALA A 104 -2.00 24.93 1.56
N GLU A 105 -1.37 24.90 0.38
CA GLU A 105 -0.82 26.09 -0.28
C GLU A 105 -1.93 27.11 -0.60
N LEU A 106 -3.04 26.67 -1.19
CA LEU A 106 -4.18 27.55 -1.48
C LEU A 106 -4.75 28.20 -0.21
N LYS A 107 -4.83 27.45 0.89
CA LYS A 107 -5.29 27.98 2.17
C LYS A 107 -4.33 29.04 2.71
N LYS A 108 -3.02 28.81 2.62
CA LYS A 108 -1.99 29.77 3.04
C LYS A 108 -2.05 31.05 2.20
N ALA A 109 -2.07 30.92 0.88
CA ALA A 109 -2.17 32.04 -0.04
C ALA A 109 -3.43 32.88 0.18
N ARG A 110 -4.59 32.23 0.40
CA ARG A 110 -5.84 32.93 0.73
C ARG A 110 -5.75 33.71 2.03
N LYS A 111 -5.16 33.13 3.08
CA LYS A 111 -4.98 33.80 4.38
C LYS A 111 -4.06 35.02 4.26
N GLU A 112 -2.98 34.93 3.50
CA GLU A 112 -2.08 36.05 3.24
C GLU A 112 -2.80 37.17 2.47
N ALA A 113 -3.58 36.81 1.44
CA ALA A 113 -4.37 37.78 0.67
C ALA A 113 -5.46 38.47 1.52
N GLU A 114 -6.11 37.74 2.41
CA GLU A 114 -7.12 38.28 3.33
C GLU A 114 -6.50 39.26 4.33
N LEU A 115 -5.33 38.91 4.89
CA LEU A 115 -4.60 39.77 5.81
C LEU A 115 -4.19 41.07 5.13
N GLU A 116 -3.70 41.00 3.89
CA GLU A 116 -3.29 42.19 3.15
C GLU A 116 -4.49 43.08 2.78
N LYS A 117 -5.64 42.50 2.42
CA LYS A 117 -6.89 43.26 2.25
C LYS A 117 -7.31 43.97 3.53
N LEU A 118 -7.20 43.30 4.67
CA LEU A 118 -7.54 43.87 5.97
C LEU A 118 -6.57 45.01 6.36
N ARG A 119 -5.27 44.86 6.07
CA ARG A 119 -4.28 45.93 6.23
C ARG A 119 -4.60 47.13 5.35
N ALA A 120 -4.88 46.92 4.06
CA ALA A 120 -5.26 47.99 3.14
C ALA A 120 -6.50 48.75 3.64
N HIS A 121 -7.54 48.01 4.06
CA HIS A 121 -8.74 48.61 4.64
C HIS A 121 -8.43 49.40 5.93
N ALA A 122 -7.60 48.86 6.83
CA ALA A 122 -7.19 49.57 8.03
C ALA A 122 -6.45 50.87 7.70
N TYR A 123 -5.52 50.85 6.73
CA TYR A 123 -4.83 52.04 6.27
C TYR A 123 -5.80 53.07 5.67
N ASP A 124 -6.73 52.66 4.82
CA ASP A 124 -7.76 53.56 4.26
C ASP A 124 -8.60 54.22 5.37
N THR A 125 -9.02 53.44 6.38
CA THR A 125 -9.78 54.01 7.52
C THR A 125 -8.95 54.99 8.34
N MET A 126 -7.66 54.72 8.55
CA MET A 126 -6.77 55.62 9.29
C MET A 126 -6.50 56.91 8.51
N ILE A 127 -6.39 56.82 7.17
CA ILE A 127 -6.30 57.99 6.30
C ILE A 127 -7.55 58.85 6.45
N ASN A 128 -8.75 58.26 6.34
CA ASN A 128 -10.00 59.01 6.50
C ASN A 128 -10.07 59.71 7.85
N LEU A 129 -9.75 59.01 8.95
CA LEU A 129 -9.73 59.60 10.29
C LEU A 129 -8.72 60.76 10.41
N ALA A 130 -7.55 60.64 9.79
CA ALA A 130 -6.53 61.68 9.83
C ALA A 130 -6.95 62.92 9.00
N GLU A 131 -7.53 62.71 7.82
CA GLU A 131 -8.09 63.78 7.00
C GLU A 131 -9.22 64.52 7.74
N GLU A 132 -10.13 63.79 8.40
CA GLU A 132 -11.22 64.37 9.20
C GLU A 132 -10.74 65.14 10.43
N ARG A 133 -9.79 64.59 11.19
CA ARG A 133 -9.33 65.15 12.47
C ARG A 133 -8.36 66.31 12.30
N PHE A 134 -7.45 66.21 11.32
CA PHE A 134 -6.36 67.18 11.14
C PHE A 134 -6.59 68.09 9.92
N ASN A 135 -7.58 67.80 9.07
CA ASN A 135 -7.92 68.58 7.87
C ASN A 135 -6.73 68.73 6.89
N ILE A 136 -5.83 67.74 6.89
CA ILE A 136 -4.69 67.65 5.98
C ILE A 136 -5.06 66.68 4.86
N PRO A 137 -4.99 67.08 3.57
CA PRO A 137 -5.29 66.18 2.46
C PRO A 137 -4.12 65.21 2.25
N ILE A 138 -4.34 63.92 2.50
CA ILE A 138 -3.33 62.86 2.35
C ILE A 138 -3.57 62.11 1.03
N ARG A 139 -4.83 61.85 0.67
CA ARG A 139 -5.21 61.23 -0.59
C ARG A 139 -5.22 62.27 -1.72
N LYS A 140 -4.71 61.91 -2.90
CA LYS A 140 -4.91 62.73 -4.10
C LYS A 140 -6.39 62.82 -4.43
N LYS A 141 -6.93 64.03 -4.55
CA LYS A 141 -8.29 64.25 -5.05
C LYS A 141 -8.38 63.69 -6.48
N SER A 142 -9.37 62.84 -6.75
CA SER A 142 -9.63 62.31 -8.09
C SER A 142 -10.11 63.44 -8.99
N GLY A 143 -9.16 64.15 -9.61
CA GLY A 143 -9.46 65.33 -10.40
C GLY A 143 -8.23 65.85 -11.13
N THR A 144 -7.91 65.24 -12.26
CA THR A 144 -7.36 65.98 -13.39
C THR A 144 -8.35 65.78 -14.54
N LYS A 145 -9.02 66.86 -14.97
CA LYS A 145 -9.81 66.90 -16.20
C LYS A 145 -8.94 66.40 -17.36
N GLN A 146 -9.36 65.33 -18.03
CA GLN A 146 -9.14 65.10 -19.45
C GLN A 146 -10.43 64.59 -20.06
#